data_AF-A0A945FZ54-F1
#
_entry.id   AF-A0A945FZ54-F1
#
_cell.length_a   1.000
_cell.length_b   1.000
_cell.length_c   1.000
_cell.angle_alpha   90.00
_cell.angle_beta   90.00
_cell.angle_gamma   90.00
#
_symmetry.space_group_name_H-M   'P 1'
#
loop_
_entity.id
_entity.type
_entity.pdbx_description
1 polymer ?
#
loop_
_entity_poly.entity_id
_entity_poly.type
_entity_poly.pdbx_seq_one_letter_code
_entity_poly.pdbx_strand_id
1 'polypeptide(L)'
;MKNPSISNPVFTTDIDNNLTISKTNSNVIAGKIKSSACYLNDLTSYAKANLERMINPDNEMINFLQVDSMYANYGIENLAIILSGEGENAIVNFANSLGIELEVETACKDSINGNRGNFGGLNEDIFYISDYVYSVTLENSNFLQNLTAADILVTWTFDEILALSNNYLEVLAEGEKGEKEFMEGFTNLAEEKSKDYTGSLFIKLNDYGNPKFCTLNYSDDDAVAVIGYRQMGDAMAHSALSDYYNEKEITLNYNENDYYFDNTFDDIGEAFDNIKPKLANNEDYCNIFIDYPENLLKLKNALERDLGVQTVIGNLLDRTTTSNQYALGQGYDNYEQLNFAYQIEANYGEIKSLENYQILNQSEFKKVQDEIVSTGYSNDTSTNNVLTYLDDLSNAQQQNMNVNEYRDARVEEEERLAKIAREEEQLRQAKLAKEEQLRQAEFAKEYPYTATLTCGMGGGDHINIFGCFAGSGSYGADTELEITNGQNYQMYKVYNLGQAGKEYRTGLEINLKESFKIFAQNSAEYLVLSLKIIDNATGATLYQDSAAQYGVINVSN
;
A
#
# COMPACT_ATOMS: atom_id res chain seq x y z
N MET A 1 -21.30 -43.67 -4.48
CA MET A 1 -22.38 -44.12 -5.39
C MET A 1 -23.13 -42.93 -5.94
N LYS A 2 -23.66 -43.04 -7.16
CA LYS A 2 -24.57 -42.05 -7.78
C LYS A 2 -25.90 -42.03 -7.03
N ASN A 3 -26.54 -40.87 -6.94
CA ASN A 3 -27.90 -40.77 -6.40
C ASN A 3 -28.95 -41.11 -7.49
N PRO A 4 -29.69 -42.23 -7.37
CA PRO A 4 -30.62 -42.69 -8.40
C PRO A 4 -31.92 -41.87 -8.43
N SER A 5 -32.17 -41.04 -7.41
CA SER A 5 -33.36 -40.17 -7.35
C SER A 5 -33.19 -38.88 -8.17
N ILE A 6 -31.99 -38.61 -8.70
CA ILE A 6 -31.71 -37.39 -9.47
C ILE A 6 -32.05 -37.62 -10.94
N SER A 7 -33.03 -36.86 -11.43
CA SER A 7 -33.50 -36.96 -12.82
C SER A 7 -32.45 -36.56 -13.87
N ASN A 8 -31.51 -35.69 -13.53
CA ASN A 8 -30.36 -35.31 -14.37
C ASN A 8 -29.06 -35.55 -13.60
N PRO A 9 -28.52 -36.78 -13.57
CA PRO A 9 -27.38 -37.13 -12.74
C PRO A 9 -26.09 -36.43 -13.20
N VAL A 10 -25.20 -36.13 -12.25
CA VAL A 10 -23.85 -35.58 -12.54
C VAL A 10 -23.05 -36.57 -13.37
N PHE A 11 -23.07 -37.85 -13.02
CA PHE A 11 -22.31 -38.89 -13.70
C PHE A 11 -23.23 -39.70 -14.63
N THR A 12 -22.86 -39.76 -15.89
CA THR A 12 -23.59 -40.47 -16.96
C THR A 12 -22.62 -41.34 -17.76
N THR A 13 -23.10 -41.96 -18.83
CA THR A 13 -22.25 -42.62 -19.83
C THR A 13 -22.31 -41.91 -21.17
N ASP A 14 -21.20 -41.96 -21.93
CA ASP A 14 -21.16 -41.52 -23.32
C ASP A 14 -21.76 -42.58 -24.28
N ILE A 15 -21.66 -42.33 -25.60
CA ILE A 15 -22.17 -43.24 -26.64
C ILE A 15 -21.47 -44.60 -26.66
N ASP A 16 -20.24 -44.67 -26.14
CA ASP A 16 -19.41 -45.87 -26.06
C ASP A 16 -19.54 -46.57 -24.69
N ASN A 17 -20.50 -46.14 -23.87
CA ASN A 17 -20.74 -46.57 -22.49
C ASN A 17 -19.59 -46.29 -21.51
N ASN A 18 -18.68 -45.36 -21.81
CA ASN A 18 -17.68 -44.92 -20.84
C ASN A 18 -18.32 -43.96 -19.83
N LEU A 19 -17.89 -44.03 -18.57
CA LEU A 19 -18.27 -43.05 -17.56
C LEU A 19 -17.88 -41.64 -18.01
N THR A 20 -18.77 -40.66 -17.82
CA THR A 20 -18.54 -39.25 -18.13
C THR A 20 -19.38 -38.35 -17.23
N ILE A 21 -19.27 -37.03 -17.39
CA ILE A 21 -19.97 -36.03 -16.59
C ILE A 21 -21.01 -35.28 -17.45
N SER A 22 -22.23 -35.15 -16.94
CA SER A 22 -23.33 -34.43 -17.61
C SER A 22 -23.06 -32.92 -17.58
N LYS A 23 -22.65 -32.36 -18.72
CA LYS A 23 -22.47 -30.91 -18.91
C LYS A 23 -23.77 -30.10 -18.83
N THR A 24 -24.92 -30.77 -18.73
CA THR A 24 -26.24 -30.15 -18.63
C THR A 24 -26.78 -30.17 -17.20
N ASN A 25 -26.10 -30.84 -16.27
CA ASN A 25 -26.44 -30.82 -14.85
C ASN A 25 -26.14 -29.43 -14.27
N SER A 26 -27.06 -28.89 -13.47
CA SER A 26 -26.96 -27.53 -12.92
C SER A 26 -25.78 -27.34 -11.97
N ASN A 27 -25.43 -28.38 -11.20
CA ASN A 27 -24.30 -28.37 -10.27
C ASN A 27 -22.96 -28.41 -11.03
N VAL A 28 -22.89 -29.19 -12.11
CA VAL A 28 -21.74 -29.19 -13.03
C VAL A 28 -21.55 -27.83 -13.70
N ILE A 29 -22.64 -27.19 -14.17
CA ILE A 29 -22.59 -25.84 -14.76
C ILE A 29 -22.12 -24.80 -13.74
N ALA A 30 -22.52 -24.96 -12.48
CA ALA A 30 -22.08 -24.11 -11.37
C ALA A 30 -20.64 -24.39 -10.91
N GLY A 31 -19.96 -25.38 -11.50
CA GLY A 31 -18.60 -25.78 -11.11
C GLY A 31 -18.52 -26.52 -9.76
N LYS A 32 -19.67 -26.90 -9.17
CA LYS A 32 -19.71 -27.41 -7.79
C LYS A 32 -20.75 -28.51 -7.63
N ILE A 33 -20.32 -29.70 -7.22
CA ILE A 33 -21.20 -30.85 -6.96
C ILE A 33 -21.27 -31.18 -5.46
N LYS A 34 -22.35 -31.84 -5.04
CA LYS A 34 -22.60 -32.17 -3.64
C LYS A 34 -22.44 -33.66 -3.38
N SER A 35 -21.72 -34.01 -2.32
CA SER A 35 -21.56 -35.38 -1.86
C SER A 35 -22.00 -35.55 -0.40
N SER A 36 -22.27 -36.78 0.01
CA SER A 36 -22.68 -37.10 1.39
C SER A 36 -21.88 -38.26 1.95
N ALA A 37 -21.11 -38.02 3.01
CA ALA A 37 -20.42 -39.05 3.79
C ALA A 37 -21.22 -39.51 5.01
N CYS A 38 -22.46 -39.06 5.15
CA CYS A 38 -23.24 -39.28 6.37
C CYS A 38 -23.54 -40.76 6.68
N TYR A 39 -23.48 -41.68 5.69
CA TYR A 39 -23.58 -43.13 5.94
C TYR A 39 -22.27 -43.79 6.35
N LEU A 40 -21.17 -43.03 6.43
CA LEU A 40 -19.91 -43.47 7.03
C LEU A 40 -19.84 -43.16 8.53
N ASN A 41 -20.82 -42.43 9.07
CA ASN A 41 -20.88 -42.06 10.49
C ASN A 41 -21.93 -42.88 11.25
N ASP A 42 -21.82 -42.89 12.58
CA ASP A 42 -22.82 -43.48 13.46
C ASP A 42 -24.17 -42.76 13.37
N LEU A 43 -25.26 -43.50 13.19
CA LEU A 43 -26.59 -42.87 13.17
C LEU A 43 -26.96 -42.26 14.51
N THR A 44 -27.60 -41.09 14.47
CA THR A 44 -28.24 -40.49 15.65
C THR A 44 -29.35 -41.41 16.21
N SER A 45 -29.62 -41.31 17.51
CA SER A 45 -30.69 -42.10 18.16
C SER A 45 -32.06 -41.94 17.49
N TYR A 46 -32.33 -40.77 16.90
CA TYR A 46 -33.55 -40.51 16.14
C TYR A 46 -33.59 -41.25 14.80
N ALA A 47 -32.51 -41.18 14.01
CA ALA A 47 -32.40 -41.89 12.74
C ALA A 47 -32.39 -43.42 12.96
N LYS A 48 -31.69 -43.89 14.00
CA LYS A 48 -31.70 -45.29 14.45
C LYS A 48 -33.11 -45.78 14.74
N ALA A 49 -33.88 -45.04 15.56
CA ALA A 49 -35.25 -45.40 15.91
C ALA A 49 -36.21 -45.43 14.69
N ASN A 50 -35.97 -44.59 13.68
CA ASN A 50 -36.73 -44.65 12.43
C ASN A 50 -36.36 -45.88 11.59
N LEU A 51 -35.08 -46.28 11.56
CA LEU A 51 -34.65 -47.49 10.86
C LEU A 51 -35.09 -48.78 11.54
N GLU A 52 -35.06 -48.81 12.88
CA GLU A 52 -35.59 -49.90 13.71
C GLU A 52 -37.10 -50.12 13.50
N ARG A 53 -37.82 -49.13 12.98
CA ARG A 53 -39.23 -49.28 12.58
C ARG A 53 -39.40 -49.85 11.17
N MET A 54 -38.38 -49.69 10.31
CA MET A 54 -38.36 -50.21 8.94
C MET A 54 -37.78 -51.63 8.86
N ILE A 55 -36.88 -51.98 9.77
CA ILE A 55 -36.21 -53.29 9.87
C ILE A 55 -36.77 -54.03 11.10
N ASN A 56 -37.04 -55.33 11.00
CA ASN A 56 -37.61 -56.11 12.12
C ASN A 56 -36.70 -56.03 13.38
N PRO A 57 -37.22 -55.63 14.56
CA PRO A 57 -36.42 -55.31 15.77
C PRO A 57 -35.63 -56.47 16.38
N ASP A 58 -35.90 -57.73 16.00
CA ASP A 58 -35.14 -58.91 16.48
C ASP A 58 -33.85 -59.17 15.67
N ASN A 59 -33.43 -58.22 14.82
CA ASN A 59 -32.29 -58.40 13.94
C ASN A 59 -31.01 -57.82 14.56
N GLU A 60 -30.00 -58.66 14.79
CA GLU A 60 -28.63 -58.28 15.19
C GLU A 60 -28.00 -57.23 14.23
N MET A 61 -28.60 -57.03 13.05
CA MET A 61 -28.24 -56.03 12.04
C MET A 61 -28.32 -54.57 12.50
N ILE A 62 -29.02 -54.23 13.59
CA ILE A 62 -29.07 -52.85 14.13
C ILE A 62 -27.71 -52.35 14.63
N ASN A 63 -26.84 -53.26 15.09
CA ASN A 63 -25.47 -52.91 15.52
C ASN A 63 -24.58 -52.47 14.36
N PHE A 64 -24.89 -52.90 13.13
CA PHE A 64 -24.21 -52.48 11.90
C PHE A 64 -24.66 -51.09 11.41
N LEU A 65 -25.37 -50.32 12.23
CA LEU A 65 -25.69 -48.92 11.96
C LEU A 65 -24.79 -47.95 12.74
N GLN A 66 -23.88 -48.49 13.54
CA GLN A 66 -22.79 -47.77 14.21
C GLN A 66 -21.52 -47.91 13.37
N VAL A 67 -21.53 -47.26 12.20
CA VAL A 67 -20.51 -47.48 11.17
C VAL A 67 -19.14 -47.04 11.65
N ASP A 68 -19.03 -45.81 12.12
CA ASP A 68 -17.78 -45.22 12.58
C ASP A 68 -17.25 -45.98 13.80
N SER A 69 -18.11 -46.24 14.79
CA SER A 69 -17.76 -47.04 15.98
C SER A 69 -17.30 -48.47 15.62
N MET A 70 -17.91 -49.08 14.60
CA MET A 70 -17.51 -50.43 14.17
C MET A 70 -16.11 -50.41 13.56
N TYR A 71 -15.81 -49.47 12.67
CA TYR A 71 -14.48 -49.33 12.06
C TYR A 71 -13.42 -48.92 13.11
N ALA A 72 -13.79 -48.10 14.10
CA ALA A 72 -12.91 -47.74 15.22
C ALA A 72 -12.45 -48.96 16.02
N ASN A 73 -13.32 -49.96 16.25
CA ASN A 73 -12.94 -51.23 16.90
C ASN A 73 -11.85 -52.02 16.14
N TYR A 74 -11.61 -51.71 14.87
CA TYR A 74 -10.56 -52.29 14.05
C TYR A 74 -9.42 -51.30 13.71
N GLY A 75 -9.34 -50.17 14.42
CA GLY A 75 -8.25 -49.19 14.28
C GLY A 75 -8.44 -48.13 13.20
N ILE A 76 -9.69 -47.89 12.75
CA ILE A 76 -10.02 -46.82 11.78
C ILE A 76 -11.00 -45.84 12.46
N GLU A 77 -10.49 -44.75 13.02
CA GLU A 77 -11.27 -43.77 13.81
C GLU A 77 -11.66 -42.51 13.01
N ASN A 78 -11.32 -42.46 11.74
CA ASN A 78 -11.35 -41.28 10.86
C ASN A 78 -12.01 -41.58 9.51
N LEU A 79 -12.90 -42.57 9.46
CA LEU A 79 -13.44 -43.17 8.25
C LEU A 79 -14.07 -42.15 7.29
N ALA A 80 -14.94 -41.27 7.81
CA ALA A 80 -15.63 -40.28 6.99
C ALA A 80 -14.67 -39.24 6.42
N ILE A 81 -13.67 -38.80 7.19
CA ILE A 81 -12.68 -37.81 6.76
C ILE A 81 -11.84 -38.38 5.60
N ILE A 82 -11.25 -39.56 5.80
CA ILE A 82 -10.35 -40.16 4.81
C ILE A 82 -11.06 -40.51 3.50
N LEU A 83 -12.27 -41.10 3.58
CA LEU A 83 -12.99 -41.53 2.37
C LEU A 83 -13.64 -40.35 1.65
N SER A 84 -14.05 -39.30 2.36
CA SER A 84 -14.49 -38.06 1.72
C SER A 84 -13.34 -37.41 0.96
N GLY A 85 -12.17 -37.27 1.59
CA GLY A 85 -11.00 -36.65 0.93
C GLY A 85 -10.53 -37.43 -0.30
N GLU A 86 -10.38 -38.75 -0.17
CA GLU A 86 -10.00 -39.60 -1.31
C GLU A 86 -11.05 -39.60 -2.42
N GLY A 87 -12.33 -39.63 -2.06
CA GLY A 87 -13.42 -39.57 -3.01
C GLY A 87 -13.52 -38.23 -3.75
N GLU A 88 -13.39 -37.11 -3.03
CA GLU A 88 -13.30 -35.75 -3.60
C GLU A 88 -12.16 -35.68 -4.62
N ASN A 89 -10.96 -36.10 -4.24
CA ASN A 89 -9.78 -36.12 -5.12
C ASN A 89 -9.98 -36.99 -6.36
N ALA A 90 -10.53 -38.20 -6.20
CA ALA A 90 -10.80 -39.10 -7.32
C ALA A 90 -11.77 -38.47 -8.34
N ILE A 91 -12.80 -37.77 -7.85
CA ILE A 91 -13.80 -37.11 -8.69
C ILE A 91 -13.20 -35.88 -9.40
N VAL A 92 -12.48 -35.03 -8.68
CA VAL A 92 -11.83 -33.84 -9.25
C VAL A 92 -10.82 -34.25 -10.33
N ASN A 93 -9.99 -35.26 -10.05
CA ASN A 93 -9.04 -35.78 -11.03
C ASN A 93 -9.73 -36.37 -12.27
N PHE A 94 -10.83 -37.09 -12.08
CA PHE A 94 -11.64 -37.59 -13.17
C PHE A 94 -12.26 -36.45 -14.01
N ALA A 95 -12.82 -35.43 -13.37
CA ALA A 95 -13.38 -34.26 -14.05
C ALA A 95 -12.31 -33.50 -14.85
N ASN A 96 -11.14 -33.27 -14.25
CA ASN A 96 -9.99 -32.63 -14.88
C ASN A 96 -9.51 -33.42 -16.11
N SER A 97 -9.54 -34.75 -16.06
CA SER A 97 -9.21 -35.59 -17.23
C SER A 97 -10.16 -35.39 -18.42
N LEU A 98 -11.37 -34.89 -18.15
CA LEU A 98 -12.39 -34.54 -19.16
C LEU A 98 -12.37 -33.04 -19.52
N GLY A 99 -11.43 -32.27 -18.98
CA GLY A 99 -11.36 -30.81 -19.16
C GLY A 99 -12.50 -30.05 -18.48
N ILE A 100 -12.99 -30.58 -17.35
CA ILE A 100 -14.04 -29.96 -16.55
C ILE A 100 -13.46 -29.64 -15.18
N GLU A 101 -13.46 -28.38 -14.81
CA GLU A 101 -13.07 -27.91 -13.48
C GLU A 101 -14.27 -28.02 -12.54
N LEU A 102 -14.13 -28.77 -11.43
CA LEU A 102 -15.17 -28.99 -10.44
C LEU A 102 -14.62 -28.96 -9.03
N GLU A 103 -15.42 -28.43 -8.11
CA GLU A 103 -15.29 -28.58 -6.66
C GLU A 103 -16.32 -29.61 -6.15
N VAL A 104 -15.97 -30.37 -5.12
CA VAL A 104 -16.86 -31.32 -4.45
C VAL A 104 -17.06 -30.90 -3.00
N GLU A 105 -18.30 -30.63 -2.60
CA GLU A 105 -18.66 -30.31 -1.22
C GLU A 105 -19.29 -31.53 -0.53
N THR A 106 -18.66 -32.01 0.53
CA THR A 106 -19.09 -33.25 1.21
C THR A 106 -19.75 -32.97 2.55
N ALA A 107 -21.03 -33.34 2.67
CA ALA A 107 -21.75 -33.31 3.94
C ALA A 107 -21.26 -34.42 4.89
N CYS A 108 -21.23 -34.09 6.19
CA CYS A 108 -20.84 -34.98 7.29
C CYS A 108 -19.37 -35.47 7.31
N LYS A 109 -18.47 -34.85 6.54
CA LYS A 109 -17.03 -35.19 6.53
C LYS A 109 -16.39 -35.13 7.93
N ASP A 110 -16.66 -34.06 8.69
CA ASP A 110 -16.06 -33.81 10.01
C ASP A 110 -17.00 -34.13 11.19
N SER A 111 -18.05 -34.94 10.95
CA SER A 111 -19.08 -35.19 11.97
C SER A 111 -18.98 -36.57 12.58
N ILE A 112 -18.89 -36.65 13.91
CA ILE A 112 -18.96 -37.91 14.67
C ILE A 112 -20.41 -38.47 14.69
N ASN A 113 -21.41 -37.62 14.45
CA ASN A 113 -22.82 -38.02 14.42
C ASN A 113 -23.35 -37.95 12.98
N GLY A 114 -23.75 -39.09 12.43
CA GLY A 114 -24.43 -39.20 11.15
C GLY A 114 -25.81 -38.53 11.11
N ASN A 115 -26.46 -38.65 9.95
CA ASN A 115 -27.65 -37.90 9.54
C ASN A 115 -28.77 -37.81 10.63
N ARG A 116 -29.42 -36.64 10.75
CA ARG A 116 -30.65 -36.43 11.55
C ARG A 116 -31.93 -36.88 10.79
N GLY A 117 -31.82 -37.21 9.50
CA GLY A 117 -32.94 -37.49 8.61
C GLY A 117 -33.23 -38.97 8.34
N ASN A 118 -34.43 -39.25 7.83
CA ASN A 118 -34.81 -40.54 7.24
C ASN A 118 -33.81 -40.95 6.13
N PHE A 119 -33.60 -42.26 5.97
CA PHE A 119 -32.77 -42.90 4.92
C PHE A 119 -33.28 -42.70 3.47
N GLY A 120 -34.00 -41.61 3.20
CA GLY A 120 -34.50 -41.27 1.88
C GLY A 120 -34.51 -39.76 1.68
N GLY A 121 -34.00 -39.31 0.52
CA GLY A 121 -34.01 -37.91 0.11
C GLY A 121 -32.71 -37.16 0.38
N LEU A 122 -31.57 -37.79 0.12
CA LEU A 122 -30.34 -37.02 -0.11
C LEU A 122 -30.55 -36.19 -1.38
N ASN A 123 -30.36 -34.87 -1.28
CA ASN A 123 -30.31 -33.97 -2.42
C ASN A 123 -28.88 -33.90 -3.02
N GLU A 124 -27.95 -34.67 -2.44
CA GLU A 124 -26.56 -34.79 -2.84
C GLU A 124 -26.44 -35.65 -4.11
N ASP A 125 -25.53 -35.25 -5.01
CA ASP A 125 -25.32 -35.88 -6.31
C ASP A 125 -24.78 -37.31 -6.18
N ILE A 126 -24.00 -37.53 -5.12
CA ILE A 126 -23.35 -38.79 -4.77
C ILE A 126 -23.34 -38.97 -3.25
N PHE A 127 -23.18 -40.21 -2.80
CA PHE A 127 -23.01 -40.53 -1.39
C PHE A 127 -22.06 -41.70 -1.19
N TYR A 128 -21.38 -41.72 -0.05
CA TYR A 128 -20.54 -42.81 0.43
C TYR A 128 -21.35 -43.69 1.36
N ILE A 129 -21.16 -45.00 1.30
CA ILE A 129 -21.86 -45.98 2.14
C ILE A 129 -21.00 -47.24 2.24
N SER A 130 -21.00 -47.87 3.42
CA SER A 130 -20.31 -49.15 3.60
C SER A 130 -21.11 -50.29 2.98
N ASP A 131 -20.42 -51.36 2.58
CA ASP A 131 -21.04 -52.51 1.92
C ASP A 131 -22.09 -53.21 2.81
N TYR A 132 -21.87 -53.23 4.13
CA TYR A 132 -22.85 -53.79 5.05
C TYR A 132 -24.08 -52.89 5.22
N VAL A 133 -23.92 -51.56 5.35
CA VAL A 133 -25.10 -50.67 5.42
C VAL A 133 -25.86 -50.76 4.11
N TYR A 134 -25.16 -50.76 2.96
CA TYR A 134 -25.77 -50.97 1.65
C TYR A 134 -26.55 -52.28 1.60
N SER A 135 -25.95 -53.40 1.99
CA SER A 135 -26.60 -54.73 1.99
C SER A 135 -27.82 -54.79 2.92
N VAL A 136 -27.71 -54.28 4.14
CA VAL A 136 -28.82 -54.24 5.13
C VAL A 136 -29.99 -53.41 4.62
N THR A 137 -29.69 -52.29 3.97
CA THR A 137 -30.70 -51.31 3.56
C THR A 137 -31.27 -51.58 2.17
N LEU A 138 -30.59 -52.35 1.32
CA LEU A 138 -31.09 -52.81 0.01
C LEU A 138 -32.39 -53.60 0.15
N GLU A 139 -32.51 -54.44 1.18
CA GLU A 139 -33.72 -55.26 1.41
C GLU A 139 -34.91 -54.43 1.93
N ASN A 140 -34.66 -53.24 2.47
CA ASN A 140 -35.62 -52.48 3.29
C ASN A 140 -35.88 -51.04 2.81
N SER A 141 -35.16 -50.54 1.80
CA SER A 141 -35.27 -49.17 1.27
C SER A 141 -35.54 -49.15 -0.23
N ASN A 142 -36.73 -48.66 -0.61
CA ASN A 142 -37.09 -48.44 -2.02
C ASN A 142 -36.12 -47.50 -2.75
N PHE A 143 -35.43 -46.61 -2.02
CA PHE A 143 -34.42 -45.72 -2.59
C PHE A 143 -33.18 -46.50 -3.05
N LEU A 144 -32.71 -47.45 -2.23
CA LEU A 144 -31.50 -48.20 -2.50
C LEU A 144 -31.74 -49.43 -3.39
N GLN A 145 -32.96 -49.97 -3.43
CA GLN A 145 -33.36 -51.04 -4.38
C GLN A 145 -33.17 -50.66 -5.84
N ASN A 146 -33.17 -49.36 -6.16
CA ASN A 146 -32.95 -48.87 -7.52
C ASN A 146 -31.47 -48.73 -7.90
N LEU A 147 -30.55 -48.96 -6.95
CA LEU A 147 -29.12 -48.92 -7.22
C LEU A 147 -28.65 -50.22 -7.87
N THR A 148 -27.78 -50.05 -8.87
CA THR A 148 -27.15 -51.14 -9.59
C THR A 148 -25.63 -51.00 -9.51
N ALA A 149 -24.89 -52.03 -9.95
CA ALA A 149 -23.44 -51.95 -10.06
C ALA A 149 -22.96 -50.78 -10.95
N ALA A 150 -23.80 -50.29 -11.88
CA ALA A 150 -23.48 -49.15 -12.74
C ALA A 150 -23.53 -47.78 -12.01
N ASP A 151 -24.03 -47.75 -10.78
CA ASP A 151 -24.12 -46.58 -9.91
C ASP A 151 -22.94 -46.47 -8.94
N ILE A 152 -22.09 -47.51 -8.90
CA ILE A 152 -20.85 -47.52 -8.14
C ILE A 152 -19.78 -46.77 -8.95
N LEU A 153 -19.24 -45.70 -8.38
CA LEU A 153 -18.19 -44.89 -9.01
C LEU A 153 -16.80 -45.35 -8.58
N VAL A 154 -16.63 -45.59 -7.28
CA VAL A 154 -15.38 -45.98 -6.64
C VAL A 154 -15.71 -46.94 -5.49
N THR A 155 -14.81 -47.88 -5.23
CA THR A 155 -14.87 -48.83 -4.11
C THR A 155 -13.53 -48.86 -3.40
N TRP A 156 -13.55 -48.99 -2.08
CA TRP A 156 -12.35 -49.22 -1.27
C TRP A 156 -12.52 -50.52 -0.49
N THR A 157 -11.47 -51.34 -0.51
CA THR A 157 -11.36 -52.53 0.33
C THR A 157 -10.98 -52.14 1.76
N PHE A 158 -11.25 -53.02 2.72
CA PHE A 158 -10.89 -52.77 4.11
C PHE A 158 -9.39 -52.47 4.30
N ASP A 159 -8.51 -53.22 3.64
CA ASP A 159 -7.06 -53.02 3.74
C ASP A 159 -6.62 -51.66 3.16
N GLU A 160 -7.25 -51.21 2.06
CA GLU A 160 -7.01 -49.87 1.51
C GLU A 160 -7.46 -48.78 2.48
N ILE A 161 -8.64 -48.94 3.11
CA ILE A 161 -9.15 -47.99 4.12
C ILE A 161 -8.21 -47.95 5.33
N LEU A 162 -7.74 -49.11 5.81
CA LEU A 162 -6.82 -49.19 6.94
C LEU A 162 -5.47 -48.51 6.62
N ALA A 163 -4.93 -48.71 5.41
CA ALA A 163 -3.72 -48.04 4.97
C ALA A 163 -3.90 -46.51 4.90
N LEU A 164 -5.01 -46.03 4.33
CA LEU A 164 -5.35 -44.61 4.28
C LEU A 164 -5.51 -44.01 5.68
N SER A 165 -6.18 -44.73 6.60
CA SER A 165 -6.32 -44.34 8.00
C SER A 165 -4.97 -44.17 8.68
N ASN A 166 -4.10 -45.18 8.56
CA ASN A 166 -2.77 -45.16 9.18
C ASN A 166 -1.91 -44.03 8.61
N ASN A 167 -1.92 -43.81 7.29
CA ASN A 167 -1.19 -42.71 6.66
C ASN A 167 -1.70 -41.36 7.16
N TYR A 168 -3.02 -41.18 7.27
CA TYR A 168 -3.61 -39.96 7.81
C TYR A 168 -3.19 -39.72 9.27
N LEU A 169 -3.21 -40.77 10.11
CA LEU A 169 -2.78 -40.69 11.50
C LEU A 169 -1.27 -40.42 11.62
N GLU A 170 -0.45 -40.97 10.74
CA GLU A 170 0.98 -40.69 10.67
C GLU A 170 1.23 -39.22 10.30
N VAL A 171 0.52 -38.69 9.31
CA VAL A 171 0.59 -37.26 8.93
C VAL A 171 0.13 -36.35 10.06
N LEU A 172 -0.96 -36.68 10.75
CA LEU A 172 -1.40 -35.93 11.94
C LEU A 172 -0.37 -35.98 13.06
N ALA A 173 0.18 -37.15 13.36
CA ALA A 173 1.19 -37.31 14.41
C ALA A 173 2.50 -36.60 14.08
N GLU A 174 2.92 -36.60 12.81
CA GLU A 174 4.07 -35.81 12.33
C GLU A 174 3.80 -34.30 12.44
N GLY A 175 2.58 -33.86 12.13
CA GLY A 175 2.14 -32.46 12.32
C GLY A 175 2.17 -32.03 13.79
N GLU A 176 1.55 -32.81 14.68
CA GLU A 176 1.55 -32.55 16.14
C GLU A 176 2.97 -32.57 16.73
N LYS A 177 3.83 -33.49 16.25
CA LYS A 177 5.23 -33.55 16.65
C LYS A 177 5.99 -32.30 16.19
N GLY A 178 5.80 -31.87 14.94
CA GLY A 178 6.42 -30.66 14.40
C GLY A 178 6.00 -29.40 15.17
N GLU A 179 4.72 -29.27 15.50
CA GLU A 179 4.22 -28.13 16.31
C GLU A 179 4.81 -28.15 17.72
N LYS A 180 4.91 -29.32 18.34
CA LYS A 180 5.53 -29.47 19.66
C LYS A 180 7.02 -29.13 19.65
N GLU A 181 7.77 -29.62 18.66
CA GLU A 181 9.19 -29.31 18.48
C GLU A 181 9.41 -27.81 18.23
N PHE A 182 8.54 -27.19 17.43
CA PHE A 182 8.56 -25.75 17.20
C PHE A 182 8.32 -24.96 18.50
N MET A 183 7.29 -25.31 19.27
CA MET A 183 6.97 -24.61 20.53
C MET A 183 8.04 -24.83 21.61
N GLU A 184 8.67 -26.01 21.67
CA GLU A 184 9.81 -26.27 22.55
C GLU A 184 11.02 -25.41 22.15
N GLY A 185 11.34 -25.37 20.85
CA GLY A 185 12.39 -24.49 20.30
C GLY A 185 12.15 -23.01 20.61
N PHE A 186 10.92 -22.52 20.39
CA PHE A 186 10.51 -21.16 20.72
C PHE A 186 10.69 -20.85 22.21
N THR A 187 10.26 -21.75 23.09
CA THR A 187 10.35 -21.57 24.54
C THR A 187 11.81 -21.50 24.99
N ASN A 188 12.67 -22.37 24.47
CA ASN A 188 14.11 -22.33 24.75
C ASN A 188 14.73 -20.98 24.33
N LEU A 189 14.42 -20.49 23.12
CA LEU A 189 14.90 -19.19 22.66
C LEU A 189 14.42 -18.03 23.55
N ALA A 190 13.19 -18.10 24.04
CA ALA A 190 12.62 -17.12 24.96
C ALA A 190 13.30 -17.13 26.34
N GLU A 191 13.60 -18.31 26.87
CA GLU A 191 14.32 -18.49 28.14
C GLU A 191 15.78 -18.01 28.05
N GLU A 192 16.42 -18.26 26.91
CA GLU A 192 17.77 -17.77 26.59
C GLU A 192 17.81 -16.27 26.27
N LYS A 193 16.64 -15.64 26.09
CA LYS A 193 16.49 -14.23 25.68
C LYS A 193 17.20 -13.93 24.37
N SER A 194 17.10 -14.87 23.43
CA SER A 194 17.75 -14.74 22.13
C SER A 194 17.21 -13.53 21.38
N LYS A 195 18.13 -12.73 20.83
CA LYS A 195 17.86 -11.65 19.86
C LYS A 195 18.27 -12.03 18.44
N ASP A 196 18.63 -13.30 18.23
CA ASP A 196 19.01 -13.83 16.93
C ASP A 196 17.80 -14.23 16.10
N TYR A 197 16.60 -14.20 16.68
CA TYR A 197 15.35 -14.50 16.00
C TYR A 197 14.29 -13.46 16.34
N THR A 198 13.48 -13.10 15.35
CA THR A 198 12.28 -12.28 15.52
C THR A 198 11.06 -13.10 15.13
N GLY A 199 9.95 -12.88 15.83
CA GLY A 199 8.69 -13.59 15.60
C GLY A 199 7.48 -12.68 15.71
N SER A 200 6.31 -13.30 15.69
CA SER A 200 5.05 -12.63 15.95
C SER A 200 4.13 -13.44 16.87
N LEU A 201 3.32 -12.73 17.63
CA LEU A 201 2.21 -13.25 18.41
C LEU A 201 0.92 -12.75 17.77
N PHE A 202 0.13 -13.68 17.24
CA PHE A 202 -1.21 -13.44 16.75
C PHE A 202 -2.18 -13.49 17.93
N ILE A 203 -2.61 -12.31 18.36
CA ILE A 203 -3.44 -12.10 19.55
C ILE A 203 -4.91 -12.30 19.23
N LYS A 204 -5.34 -11.84 18.05
CA LYS A 204 -6.72 -11.95 17.57
C LYS A 204 -6.71 -12.06 16.05
N LEU A 205 -7.45 -13.03 15.51
CA LEU A 205 -7.71 -13.16 14.08
C LEU A 205 -8.73 -12.07 13.70
N ASN A 206 -8.36 -11.15 12.81
CA ASN A 206 -9.23 -10.04 12.43
C ASN A 206 -10.23 -10.52 11.37
N ASP A 207 -11.47 -10.79 11.77
CA ASP A 207 -12.50 -11.28 10.84
C ASP A 207 -13.03 -10.17 9.89
N TYR A 208 -12.79 -8.88 10.16
CA TYR A 208 -13.45 -7.76 9.45
C TYR A 208 -12.61 -6.47 9.28
N GLY A 209 -11.28 -6.53 9.23
CA GLY A 209 -10.43 -5.34 9.11
C GLY A 209 -8.97 -5.59 8.70
N ASN A 210 -8.23 -4.51 8.46
CA ASN A 210 -6.80 -4.58 8.17
C ASN A 210 -6.03 -5.00 9.43
N PRO A 211 -5.08 -5.93 9.35
CA PRO A 211 -4.28 -6.35 10.50
C PRO A 211 -3.55 -5.17 11.16
N LYS A 212 -3.67 -5.08 12.48
CA LYS A 212 -3.03 -4.07 13.33
C LYS A 212 -1.75 -4.61 13.95
N PHE A 213 -0.63 -4.00 13.59
CA PHE A 213 0.70 -4.45 13.97
C PHE A 213 1.25 -3.60 15.10
N CYS A 214 1.81 -4.22 16.12
CA CYS A 214 2.51 -3.52 17.19
C CYS A 214 3.85 -4.16 17.51
N THR A 215 4.69 -3.41 18.21
CA THR A 215 6.01 -3.84 18.68
C THR A 215 6.40 -3.03 19.91
N LEU A 216 7.51 -3.39 20.56
CA LEU A 216 8.23 -2.47 21.41
C LEU A 216 9.03 -1.44 20.59
N ASN A 217 9.37 -0.33 21.24
CA ASN A 217 10.17 0.76 20.71
C ASN A 217 11.65 0.35 20.67
N TYR A 218 12.22 0.27 19.47
CA TYR A 218 13.59 -0.16 19.24
C TYR A 218 14.41 0.92 18.54
N SER A 219 15.73 0.88 18.75
CA SER A 219 16.73 1.63 18.00
C SER A 219 17.74 0.66 17.35
N ASP A 220 18.55 1.20 16.44
CA ASP A 220 19.72 0.52 15.87
C ASP A 220 19.38 -0.82 15.18
N ASP A 221 20.30 -1.79 15.24
CA ASP A 221 20.14 -3.10 14.60
C ASP A 221 18.89 -3.85 15.07
N ASP A 222 18.40 -3.58 16.29
CA ASP A 222 17.18 -4.22 16.79
C ASP A 222 15.93 -3.70 16.08
N ALA A 223 15.88 -2.40 15.77
CA ALA A 223 14.80 -1.82 14.98
C ALA A 223 14.80 -2.36 13.55
N VAL A 224 15.99 -2.53 12.97
CA VAL A 224 16.17 -3.10 11.63
C VAL A 224 15.58 -4.51 11.55
N ALA A 225 15.89 -5.38 12.52
CA ALA A 225 15.40 -6.75 12.53
C ALA A 225 13.87 -6.81 12.65
N VAL A 226 13.28 -6.03 13.56
CA VAL A 226 11.83 -6.03 13.80
C VAL A 226 11.05 -5.44 12.62
N ILE A 227 11.53 -4.35 12.02
CA ILE A 227 10.92 -3.78 10.80
C ILE A 227 11.07 -4.76 9.63
N GLY A 228 12.26 -5.36 9.48
CA GLY A 228 12.51 -6.37 8.47
C GLY A 228 11.57 -7.56 8.57
N TYR A 229 11.31 -8.04 9.79
CA TYR A 229 10.30 -9.09 10.03
C TYR A 229 8.91 -8.64 9.60
N ARG A 230 8.48 -7.42 9.96
CA ARG A 230 7.19 -6.85 9.50
C ARG A 230 7.07 -6.82 7.98
N GLN A 231 8.17 -6.57 7.27
CA GLN A 231 8.23 -6.53 5.81
C GLN A 231 8.23 -7.93 5.16
N MET A 232 8.36 -9.01 5.93
CA MET A 232 8.20 -10.38 5.42
C MET A 232 6.75 -10.71 5.05
N GLY A 233 5.78 -9.93 5.55
CA GLY A 233 4.38 -10.06 5.14
C GLY A 233 3.80 -11.44 5.46
N ASP A 234 3.25 -12.11 4.45
CA ASP A 234 2.58 -13.40 4.61
C ASP A 234 3.52 -14.50 5.14
N ALA A 235 4.84 -14.37 4.96
CA ALA A 235 5.81 -15.32 5.51
C ALA A 235 5.92 -15.28 7.06
N MET A 236 5.33 -14.28 7.71
CA MET A 236 5.22 -14.23 9.18
C MET A 236 4.25 -15.29 9.73
N ALA A 237 3.25 -15.69 8.94
CA ALA A 237 2.28 -16.69 9.37
C ALA A 237 2.87 -18.11 9.28
N HIS A 238 2.75 -18.88 10.36
CA HIS A 238 3.06 -20.30 10.36
C HIS A 238 1.86 -21.09 9.80
N SER A 239 2.13 -22.22 9.12
CA SER A 239 1.19 -23.12 8.42
C SER A 239 -0.32 -22.86 8.64
N ALA A 240 -0.85 -23.19 9.82
CA ALA A 240 -2.28 -23.09 10.14
C ALA A 240 -2.84 -21.65 10.07
N LEU A 241 -2.02 -20.64 10.38
CA LEU A 241 -2.38 -19.24 10.22
C LEU A 241 -2.38 -18.84 8.74
N SER A 242 -1.40 -19.33 7.97
CA SER A 242 -1.29 -19.02 6.55
C SER A 242 -2.53 -19.49 5.79
N ASP A 243 -3.02 -20.69 6.09
CA ASP A 243 -4.25 -21.23 5.49
C ASP A 243 -5.47 -20.35 5.83
N TYR A 244 -5.61 -19.93 7.09
CA TYR A 244 -6.68 -19.01 7.50
C TYR A 244 -6.64 -17.68 6.75
N TYR A 245 -5.47 -17.01 6.71
CA TYR A 245 -5.33 -15.72 6.04
C TYR A 245 -5.57 -15.83 4.53
N ASN A 246 -5.11 -16.91 3.90
CA ASN A 246 -5.38 -17.21 2.50
C ASN A 246 -6.88 -17.44 2.23
N GLU A 247 -7.56 -18.23 3.07
CA GLU A 247 -9.01 -18.50 2.94
C GLU A 247 -9.84 -17.23 3.09
N LYS A 248 -9.42 -16.31 3.97
CA LYS A 248 -10.10 -15.04 4.20
C LYS A 248 -9.68 -13.93 3.23
N GLU A 249 -8.77 -14.21 2.30
CA GLU A 249 -8.19 -13.21 1.37
C GLU A 249 -7.60 -11.99 2.10
N ILE A 250 -7.07 -12.19 3.30
CA ILE A 250 -6.44 -11.14 4.12
C ILE A 250 -4.93 -11.21 3.91
N THR A 251 -4.33 -10.11 3.47
CA THR A 251 -2.87 -10.02 3.31
C THR A 251 -2.20 -9.41 4.53
N LEU A 252 -1.05 -9.96 4.91
CA LEU A 252 -0.15 -9.41 5.92
C LEU A 252 0.93 -8.51 5.31
N ASN A 253 0.94 -8.35 3.99
CA ASN A 253 1.98 -7.61 3.28
C ASN A 253 2.03 -6.13 3.70
N TYR A 254 3.25 -5.60 3.73
CA TYR A 254 3.51 -4.20 4.04
C TYR A 254 3.31 -3.33 2.78
N ASN A 255 2.71 -2.15 2.96
CA ASN A 255 2.59 -1.12 1.93
C ASN A 255 3.48 0.07 2.32
N GLU A 256 4.32 0.54 1.39
CA GLU A 256 5.27 1.64 1.61
C GLU A 256 4.61 2.97 2.04
N ASN A 257 3.30 3.13 1.81
CA ASN A 257 2.55 4.31 2.24
C ASN A 257 2.05 4.24 3.69
N ASP A 258 2.17 3.08 4.34
CA ASP A 258 1.70 2.85 5.69
C ASP A 258 2.85 2.90 6.71
N TYR A 259 2.51 3.22 7.95
CA TYR A 259 3.44 3.03 9.07
C TYR A 259 3.71 1.53 9.24
N TYR A 260 4.95 1.16 9.59
CA TYR A 260 5.30 -0.24 9.85
C TYR A 260 4.46 -0.86 10.98
N PHE A 261 4.18 -0.07 12.01
CA PHE A 261 3.43 -0.47 13.19
C PHE A 261 2.38 0.59 13.52
N ASP A 262 1.18 0.15 13.86
CA ASP A 262 0.10 1.01 14.35
C ASP A 262 0.39 1.55 15.75
N ASN A 263 1.05 0.76 16.60
CA ASN A 263 1.43 1.15 17.96
C ASN A 263 2.82 0.62 18.35
N THR A 264 3.56 1.42 19.10
CA THR A 264 4.87 1.05 19.68
C THR A 264 4.84 1.32 21.19
N PHE A 265 5.47 0.47 21.99
CA PHE A 265 5.49 0.59 23.47
C PHE A 265 6.92 0.60 24.01
N ASP A 266 7.17 1.26 25.13
CA ASP A 266 8.52 1.35 25.71
C ASP A 266 8.97 0.00 26.30
N ASP A 267 8.05 -0.77 26.87
CA ASP A 267 8.32 -2.12 27.38
C ASP A 267 7.11 -3.06 27.32
N ILE A 268 7.37 -4.35 27.58
CA ILE A 268 6.35 -5.41 27.49
C ILE A 268 5.23 -5.27 28.53
N GLY A 269 5.50 -4.62 29.66
CA GLY A 269 4.49 -4.31 30.67
C GLY A 269 3.53 -3.24 30.16
N GLU A 270 4.06 -2.17 29.58
CA GLU A 270 3.24 -1.14 28.93
C GLU A 270 2.41 -1.73 27.78
N ALA A 271 3.01 -2.56 26.93
CA ALA A 271 2.29 -3.24 25.85
C ALA A 271 1.11 -4.04 26.41
N PHE A 272 1.33 -4.84 27.45
CA PHE A 272 0.28 -5.61 28.10
C PHE A 272 -0.83 -4.73 28.69
N ASP A 273 -0.47 -3.69 29.43
CA ASP A 273 -1.43 -2.79 30.10
C ASP A 273 -2.31 -2.03 29.10
N ASN A 274 -1.81 -1.77 27.89
CA ASN A 274 -2.58 -1.14 26.82
C ASN A 274 -3.41 -2.15 26.00
N ILE A 275 -2.84 -3.31 25.67
CA ILE A 275 -3.51 -4.32 24.82
C ILE A 275 -4.65 -5.00 25.58
N LYS A 276 -4.42 -5.41 26.83
CA LYS A 276 -5.40 -6.18 27.63
C LYS A 276 -6.79 -5.53 27.72
N PRO A 277 -6.95 -4.26 28.14
CA PRO A 277 -8.29 -3.67 28.27
C PRO A 277 -8.99 -3.52 26.91
N LYS A 278 -8.23 -3.27 25.84
CA LYS A 278 -8.76 -3.15 24.47
C LYS A 278 -9.25 -4.49 23.96
N LEU A 279 -8.47 -5.55 24.17
CA LEU A 279 -8.85 -6.91 23.82
C LEU A 279 -10.09 -7.38 24.58
N ALA A 280 -10.18 -7.10 25.89
CA ALA A 280 -11.35 -7.43 26.72
C ALA A 280 -12.65 -6.75 26.24
N ASN A 281 -12.54 -5.59 25.59
CA ASN A 281 -13.66 -4.85 25.01
C ASN A 281 -13.90 -5.15 23.51
N ASN A 282 -13.18 -6.14 22.94
CA ASN A 282 -13.21 -6.45 21.52
C ASN A 282 -12.84 -5.29 20.58
N GLU A 283 -12.05 -4.33 21.06
CA GLU A 283 -11.56 -3.22 20.24
C GLU A 283 -10.45 -3.69 19.28
N ASP A 284 -10.46 -3.16 18.06
CA ASP A 284 -9.41 -3.41 17.06
C ASP A 284 -8.22 -2.48 17.31
N TYR A 285 -7.20 -2.97 18.01
CA TYR A 285 -6.10 -2.16 18.52
C TYR A 285 -4.72 -2.74 18.21
N CYS A 286 -4.53 -4.03 18.51
CA CYS A 286 -3.29 -4.76 18.26
C CYS A 286 -3.63 -6.22 17.97
N ASN A 287 -3.64 -6.62 16.70
CA ASN A 287 -3.95 -8.00 16.31
C ASN A 287 -2.70 -8.87 16.31
N ILE A 288 -1.57 -8.29 15.91
CA ILE A 288 -0.30 -8.98 15.71
C ILE A 288 0.78 -8.18 16.43
N PHE A 289 1.46 -8.83 17.37
CA PHE A 289 2.58 -8.24 18.10
C PHE A 289 3.88 -8.85 17.61
N ILE A 290 4.80 -8.04 17.07
CA ILE A 290 6.08 -8.46 16.50
C ILE A 290 7.19 -8.12 17.49
N ASP A 291 8.01 -9.11 17.86
CA ASP A 291 9.08 -8.94 18.84
C ASP A 291 10.02 -10.16 18.89
N TYR A 292 10.98 -10.11 19.80
CA TYR A 292 11.86 -11.22 20.19
C TYR A 292 11.15 -12.25 21.08
N PRO A 293 11.60 -13.53 21.05
CA PRO A 293 10.97 -14.64 21.77
C PRO A 293 10.64 -14.39 23.25
N GLU A 294 11.52 -13.75 24.02
CA GLU A 294 11.28 -13.46 25.45
C GLU A 294 10.00 -12.65 25.67
N ASN A 295 9.79 -11.60 24.87
CA ASN A 295 8.66 -10.69 25.01
C ASN A 295 7.37 -11.33 24.49
N LEU A 296 7.46 -12.05 23.35
CA LEU A 296 6.33 -12.79 22.80
C LEU A 296 5.79 -13.82 23.81
N LEU A 297 6.68 -14.60 24.43
CA LEU A 297 6.28 -15.61 25.42
C LEU A 297 5.67 -14.97 26.67
N LYS A 298 6.24 -13.86 27.16
CA LYS A 298 5.69 -13.12 28.32
C LYS A 298 4.29 -12.59 28.02
N LEU A 299 4.09 -11.95 26.87
CA LEU A 299 2.80 -11.37 26.48
C LEU A 299 1.76 -12.46 26.26
N LYS A 300 2.11 -13.54 25.55
CA LYS A 300 1.28 -14.74 25.40
C LYS A 300 0.80 -15.24 26.76
N ASN A 301 1.72 -15.62 27.64
CA ASN A 301 1.37 -16.18 28.95
C ASN A 301 0.50 -15.23 29.79
N ALA A 302 0.74 -13.92 29.71
CA ALA A 302 -0.04 -12.94 30.45
C ALA A 302 -1.48 -12.80 29.90
N LEU A 303 -1.65 -12.74 28.58
CA LEU A 303 -2.97 -12.61 27.94
C LEU A 303 -3.81 -13.88 28.14
N GLU A 304 -3.23 -15.06 27.96
CA GLU A 304 -3.95 -16.33 28.10
C GLU A 304 -4.36 -16.58 29.56
N ARG A 305 -3.49 -16.25 30.53
CA ARG A 305 -3.80 -16.37 31.96
C ARG A 305 -4.92 -15.42 32.39
N ASP A 306 -4.88 -14.16 31.94
CA ASP A 306 -5.76 -13.11 32.46
C ASP A 306 -7.10 -13.01 31.71
N LEU A 307 -7.13 -13.37 30.43
CA LEU A 307 -8.32 -13.26 29.58
C LEU A 307 -8.85 -14.61 29.07
N GLY A 308 -8.08 -15.69 29.19
CA GLY A 308 -8.46 -17.00 28.63
C GLY A 308 -8.56 -17.01 27.11
N VAL A 309 -7.92 -16.04 26.43
CA VAL A 309 -7.83 -16.00 24.97
C VAL A 309 -6.82 -17.03 24.48
N GLN A 310 -7.03 -17.56 23.28
CA GLN A 310 -6.04 -18.41 22.62
C GLN A 310 -5.21 -17.55 21.67
N THR A 311 -3.89 -17.60 21.81
CA THR A 311 -2.96 -16.85 20.97
C THR A 311 -2.01 -17.81 20.24
N VAL A 312 -1.60 -17.43 19.03
CA VAL A 312 -0.78 -18.28 18.16
C VAL A 312 0.55 -17.60 17.87
N ILE A 313 1.64 -18.36 17.90
CA ILE A 313 2.97 -17.88 17.53
C ILE A 313 3.16 -18.05 16.02
N GLY A 314 3.58 -16.99 15.34
CA GLY A 314 3.96 -17.02 13.92
C GLY A 314 5.33 -17.64 13.68
N ASN A 315 5.80 -17.63 12.43
CA ASN A 315 7.13 -18.12 12.10
C ASN A 315 8.22 -17.35 12.85
N LEU A 316 9.26 -18.05 13.28
CA LEU A 316 10.48 -17.44 13.80
C LEU A 316 11.48 -17.33 12.66
N LEU A 317 11.97 -16.13 12.41
CA LEU A 317 12.95 -15.85 11.37
C LEU A 317 14.23 -15.36 12.01
N ASP A 318 15.36 -15.84 11.51
CA ASP A 318 16.65 -15.40 12.00
C ASP A 318 16.90 -13.94 11.65
N ARG A 319 17.70 -13.28 12.50
CA ARG A 319 18.01 -11.86 12.41
C ARG A 319 18.66 -11.49 11.08
N THR A 320 19.49 -12.38 10.53
CA THR A 320 20.14 -12.12 9.23
C THR A 320 19.11 -12.03 8.12
N THR A 321 18.15 -12.96 8.09
CA THR A 321 17.03 -12.94 7.14
C THR A 321 16.21 -11.67 7.26
N THR A 322 15.79 -11.29 8.47
CA THR A 322 14.96 -10.10 8.67
C THR A 322 15.72 -8.81 8.36
N SER A 323 16.97 -8.68 8.80
CA SER A 323 17.78 -7.49 8.51
C SER A 323 18.09 -7.34 7.01
N ASN A 324 18.26 -8.45 6.29
CA ASN A 324 18.40 -8.41 4.83
C ASN A 324 17.10 -7.95 4.16
N GLN A 325 15.94 -8.39 4.63
CA GLN A 325 14.66 -7.93 4.10
C GLN A 325 14.50 -6.41 4.27
N TYR A 326 14.91 -5.87 5.42
CA TYR A 326 14.94 -4.43 5.63
C TYR A 326 15.87 -3.73 4.64
N ALA A 327 17.09 -4.24 4.46
CA ALA A 327 18.06 -3.67 3.53
C ALA A 327 17.54 -3.65 2.09
N LEU A 328 16.88 -4.72 1.64
CA LEU A 328 16.22 -4.80 0.34
C LEU A 328 15.13 -3.73 0.19
N GLY A 329 14.32 -3.53 1.24
CA GLY A 329 13.32 -2.44 1.27
C GLY A 329 13.93 -1.03 1.22
N GLN A 330 15.21 -0.87 1.61
CA GLN A 330 15.97 0.38 1.48
C GLN A 330 16.74 0.48 0.15
N GLY A 331 16.64 -0.53 -0.72
CA GLY A 331 17.31 -0.60 -2.02
C GLY A 331 18.71 -1.22 -2.01
N TYR A 332 19.20 -1.69 -0.86
CA TYR A 332 20.50 -2.35 -0.71
C TYR A 332 20.38 -3.87 -0.91
N ASP A 333 21.45 -4.52 -1.36
CA ASP A 333 21.45 -5.96 -1.67
C ASP A 333 21.35 -6.84 -0.41
N ASN A 334 21.90 -6.37 0.72
CA ASN A 334 21.88 -7.06 2.01
C ASN A 334 22.22 -6.09 3.16
N TYR A 335 22.11 -6.58 4.40
CA TYR A 335 22.37 -5.79 5.59
C TYR A 335 23.83 -5.34 5.74
N GLU A 336 24.80 -6.15 5.29
CA GLU A 336 26.21 -5.77 5.35
C GLU A 336 26.50 -4.54 4.48
N GLN A 337 25.91 -4.48 3.29
CA GLN A 337 26.01 -3.34 2.37
C GLN A 337 25.33 -2.08 2.95
N LEU A 338 24.14 -2.22 3.54
CA LEU A 338 23.44 -1.12 4.22
C LEU A 338 24.26 -0.59 5.41
N ASN A 339 24.78 -1.49 6.25
CA ASN A 339 25.60 -1.13 7.39
C ASN A 339 26.90 -0.45 6.96
N PHE A 340 27.53 -0.94 5.89
CA PHE A 340 28.69 -0.27 5.29
C PHE A 340 28.33 1.16 4.87
N ALA A 341 27.17 1.37 4.21
CA ALA A 341 26.69 2.69 3.83
C ALA A 341 26.57 3.64 5.03
N TYR A 342 25.94 3.20 6.12
CA TYR A 342 25.82 4.01 7.34
C TYR A 342 27.16 4.34 7.98
N GLN A 343 28.10 3.40 8.00
CA GLN A 343 29.43 3.60 8.59
C GLN A 343 30.26 4.68 7.88
N ILE A 344 29.99 4.94 6.60
CA ILE A 344 30.68 5.96 5.80
C ILE A 344 29.78 7.13 5.41
N GLU A 345 28.59 7.22 6.02
CA GLU A 345 27.56 8.23 5.71
C GLU A 345 27.24 8.34 4.21
N ALA A 346 27.27 7.20 3.50
CA ALA A 346 27.02 7.13 2.06
C ALA A 346 25.57 6.80 1.74
N ASN A 347 25.08 7.34 0.63
CA ASN A 347 23.82 6.92 0.03
C ASN A 347 24.01 5.72 -0.91
N TYR A 348 22.90 5.12 -1.32
CA TYR A 348 22.90 3.96 -2.23
C TYR A 348 23.70 4.18 -3.53
N GLY A 349 23.59 5.37 -4.15
CA GLY A 349 24.29 5.68 -5.38
C GLY A 349 25.81 5.77 -5.19
N GLU A 350 26.26 6.29 -4.05
CA GLU A 350 27.68 6.31 -3.67
C GLU A 350 28.20 4.89 -3.42
N ILE A 351 27.43 4.05 -2.74
CA ILE A 351 27.79 2.64 -2.51
C ILE A 351 27.91 1.89 -3.83
N LYS A 352 26.94 2.01 -4.73
CA LYS A 352 27.02 1.40 -6.07
C LYS A 352 28.22 1.91 -6.88
N SER A 353 28.60 3.17 -6.68
CA SER A 353 29.81 3.73 -7.31
C SER A 353 31.08 3.12 -6.72
N LEU A 354 31.15 2.92 -5.40
CA LEU A 354 32.27 2.25 -4.72
C LEU A 354 32.42 0.77 -5.15
N GLU A 355 31.30 0.07 -5.38
CA GLU A 355 31.31 -1.32 -5.89
C GLU A 355 31.98 -1.44 -7.25
N ASN A 356 31.82 -0.45 -8.15
CA ASN A 356 32.52 -0.43 -9.43
C ASN A 356 34.05 -0.41 -9.28
N TYR A 357 34.54 0.09 -8.13
CA TYR A 357 35.95 0.08 -7.75
C TYR A 357 36.31 -1.08 -6.81
N GLN A 358 35.42 -2.07 -6.65
CA GLN A 358 35.60 -3.24 -5.78
C GLN A 358 35.80 -2.89 -4.30
N ILE A 359 35.19 -1.80 -3.84
CA ILE A 359 35.19 -1.39 -2.42
C ILE A 359 33.84 -1.80 -1.84
N LEU A 360 33.82 -2.93 -1.14
CA LEU A 360 32.62 -3.60 -0.65
C LEU A 360 32.43 -3.45 0.87
N ASN A 361 33.45 -2.97 1.57
CA ASN A 361 33.44 -2.86 3.03
C ASN A 361 34.29 -1.70 3.55
N GLN A 362 34.12 -1.41 4.84
CA GLN A 362 34.81 -0.32 5.54
C GLN A 362 36.34 -0.49 5.53
N SER A 363 36.86 -1.71 5.55
CA SER A 363 38.31 -1.95 5.55
C SER A 363 38.94 -1.54 4.23
N GLU A 364 38.31 -1.86 3.10
CA GLU A 364 38.73 -1.44 1.77
C GLU A 364 38.61 0.06 1.59
N PHE A 365 37.49 0.64 2.02
CA PHE A 365 37.29 2.09 1.97
C PHE A 365 38.37 2.85 2.75
N LYS A 366 38.70 2.37 3.95
CA LYS A 366 39.74 2.97 4.79
C LYS A 366 41.13 2.91 4.16
N LYS A 367 41.47 1.84 3.44
CA LYS A 367 42.75 1.76 2.71
C LYS A 367 42.87 2.89 1.69
N VAL A 368 41.78 3.21 1.00
CA VAL A 368 41.76 4.30 0.02
C VAL A 368 41.87 5.66 0.71
N GLN A 369 41.20 5.87 1.85
CA GLN A 369 41.36 7.09 2.64
C GLN A 369 42.82 7.29 3.10
N ASP A 370 43.47 6.22 3.57
CA ASP A 370 44.88 6.26 3.98
C ASP A 370 45.81 6.53 2.79
N GLU A 371 45.51 6.00 1.61
CA GLU A 371 46.24 6.26 0.37
C GLU A 371 46.12 7.73 -0.07
N ILE A 372 44.91 8.30 -0.03
CA ILE A 372 44.64 9.72 -0.35
C ILE A 372 45.52 10.65 0.49
N VAL A 373 45.60 10.39 1.80
CA VAL A 373 46.37 11.22 2.73
C VAL A 373 47.87 11.00 2.52
N SER A 374 48.31 9.74 2.42
CA SER A 374 49.75 9.40 2.33
C SER A 374 50.38 9.84 1.01
N THR A 375 49.62 9.89 -0.08
CA THR A 375 50.06 10.39 -1.39
C THR A 375 49.99 11.91 -1.52
N GLY A 376 49.42 12.60 -0.52
CA GLY A 376 49.19 14.05 -0.56
C GLY A 376 48.12 14.47 -1.56
N TYR A 377 47.22 13.57 -1.93
CA TYR A 377 46.13 13.86 -2.87
C TYR A 377 45.09 14.80 -2.24
N SER A 378 44.72 14.58 -0.98
CA SER A 378 43.84 15.50 -0.24
C SER A 378 43.94 15.22 1.27
N ASN A 379 43.58 16.22 2.07
CA ASN A 379 43.34 16.02 3.51
C ASN A 379 41.86 15.73 3.81
N ASP A 380 40.97 15.94 2.85
CA ASP A 380 39.56 15.55 2.93
C ASP A 380 39.43 14.09 2.51
N THR A 381 38.84 13.26 3.37
CA THR A 381 38.62 11.83 3.12
C THR A 381 37.13 11.46 3.08
N SER A 382 36.26 12.45 2.84
CA SER A 382 34.84 12.23 2.62
C SER A 382 34.57 11.27 1.46
N THR A 383 33.44 10.58 1.48
CA THR A 383 33.02 9.63 0.43
C THR A 383 33.09 10.21 -0.98
N ASN A 384 32.66 11.46 -1.15
CA ASN A 384 32.76 12.17 -2.43
C ASN A 384 34.21 12.38 -2.88
N ASN A 385 35.11 12.73 -1.96
CA ASN A 385 36.53 12.88 -2.31
C ASN A 385 37.20 11.53 -2.59
N VAL A 386 36.80 10.47 -1.89
CA VAL A 386 37.24 9.09 -2.18
C VAL A 386 36.82 8.68 -3.60
N LEU A 387 35.56 8.90 -3.97
CA LEU A 387 35.07 8.60 -5.32
C LEU A 387 35.79 9.43 -6.40
N THR A 388 36.02 10.72 -6.14
CA THR A 388 36.77 11.61 -7.04
C THR A 388 38.20 11.12 -7.21
N TYR A 389 38.85 10.73 -6.12
CA TYR A 389 40.19 10.16 -6.16
C TYR A 389 40.26 8.88 -6.99
N LEU A 390 39.30 7.96 -6.82
CA LEU A 390 39.26 6.70 -7.57
C LEU A 390 39.04 6.93 -9.07
N ASP A 391 38.19 7.89 -9.45
CA ASP A 391 38.01 8.28 -10.84
C ASP A 391 39.28 8.93 -11.42
N ASP A 392 39.88 9.87 -10.70
CA ASP A 392 41.16 10.49 -11.07
C ASP A 392 42.27 9.44 -11.20
N LEU A 393 42.33 8.46 -10.30
CA LEU A 393 43.31 7.39 -10.31
C LEU A 393 43.14 6.51 -11.55
N SER A 394 41.90 6.10 -11.86
CA SER A 394 41.56 5.32 -13.05
C SER A 394 41.94 6.07 -14.33
N ASN A 395 41.59 7.35 -14.43
CA ASN A 395 41.89 8.18 -15.60
C ASN A 395 43.38 8.48 -15.75
N ALA A 396 44.08 8.75 -14.63
CA ALA A 396 45.52 8.97 -14.62
C ALA A 396 46.27 7.71 -15.08
N GLN A 397 45.84 6.53 -14.65
CA GLN A 397 46.41 5.25 -15.11
C GLN A 397 46.23 5.04 -16.61
N GLN A 398 45.05 5.34 -17.17
CA GLN A 398 44.80 5.24 -18.61
C GLN A 398 45.71 6.18 -19.43
N GLN A 399 46.07 7.34 -18.86
CA GLN A 399 46.94 8.33 -19.50
C GLN A 399 48.42 8.18 -19.14
N ASN A 400 48.78 7.15 -18.35
CA ASN A 400 50.13 6.92 -17.83
C ASN A 400 50.72 8.15 -17.10
N MET A 401 49.91 8.81 -16.27
CA MET A 401 50.32 9.99 -15.49
C MET A 401 50.12 9.78 -13.99
N ASN A 402 50.73 10.63 -13.17
CA ASN A 402 50.53 10.59 -11.72
C ASN A 402 49.13 11.12 -11.36
N VAL A 403 48.47 10.53 -10.36
CA VAL A 403 47.12 10.93 -9.93
C VAL A 403 47.06 12.38 -9.46
N ASN A 404 48.10 12.90 -8.81
CA ASN A 404 48.17 14.31 -8.40
C ASN A 404 48.35 15.24 -9.61
N GLU A 405 49.12 14.83 -10.62
CA GLU A 405 49.24 15.59 -11.88
C GLU A 405 47.90 15.64 -12.61
N TYR A 406 47.14 14.54 -12.61
CA TYR A 406 45.82 14.50 -13.24
C TYR A 406 44.82 15.38 -12.50
N ARG A 407 44.78 15.29 -11.16
CA ARG A 407 43.98 16.18 -10.31
C ARG A 407 44.26 17.64 -10.61
N ASP A 408 45.54 18.04 -10.62
CA ASP A 408 45.93 19.43 -10.83
C ASP A 408 45.50 19.93 -12.23
N ALA A 409 45.66 19.09 -13.27
CA ALA A 409 45.20 19.41 -14.61
C ALA A 409 43.66 19.51 -14.70
N ARG A 410 42.92 18.61 -14.04
CA ARG A 410 41.46 18.65 -13.98
C ARG A 410 40.97 19.91 -13.27
N VAL A 411 41.55 20.24 -12.12
CA VAL A 411 41.18 21.44 -11.35
C VAL A 411 41.46 22.72 -12.15
N GLU A 412 42.61 22.80 -12.83
CA GLU A 412 42.93 23.94 -13.71
C GLU A 412 41.89 24.10 -14.84
N GLU A 413 41.47 22.98 -15.45
CA GLU A 413 40.45 22.99 -16.50
C GLU A 413 39.06 23.38 -15.96
N GLU A 414 38.66 22.86 -14.79
CA GLU A 414 37.41 23.23 -14.12
C GLU A 414 37.37 24.73 -13.79
N GLU A 415 38.47 25.29 -13.27
CA GLU A 415 38.58 26.73 -13.00
C GLU A 415 38.48 27.57 -14.28
N ARG A 416 39.09 27.10 -15.37
CA ARG A 416 39.02 27.74 -16.69
C ARG A 416 37.58 27.77 -17.21
N LEU A 417 36.88 26.65 -17.15
CA LEU A 417 35.47 26.54 -17.59
C LEU A 417 34.56 27.40 -16.70
N ALA A 418 34.76 27.38 -15.39
CA ALA A 418 33.99 28.21 -14.45
C ALA A 418 34.23 29.72 -14.66
N LYS A 419 35.42 30.12 -15.11
CA LYS A 419 35.71 31.50 -15.49
C LYS A 419 34.95 31.88 -16.77
N ILE A 420 34.99 31.03 -17.79
CA ILE A 420 34.25 31.26 -19.05
C ILE A 420 32.74 31.40 -18.78
N ALA A 421 32.16 30.49 -17.99
CA ALA A 421 30.73 30.55 -17.65
C ALA A 421 30.34 31.84 -16.91
N ARG A 422 31.19 32.34 -16.00
CA ARG A 422 30.97 33.61 -15.30
C ARG A 422 31.04 34.81 -16.24
N GLU A 423 31.99 34.81 -17.17
CA GLU A 423 32.12 35.89 -18.16
C GLU A 423 30.93 35.90 -19.14
N GLU A 424 30.45 34.73 -19.57
CA GLU A 424 29.25 34.60 -20.40
C GLU A 424 27.99 35.10 -19.70
N GLU A 425 27.81 34.75 -18.42
CA GLU A 425 26.67 35.24 -17.63
C GLU A 425 26.73 36.76 -17.44
N GLN A 426 27.90 37.32 -17.12
CA GLN A 426 28.07 38.78 -17.02
C GLN A 426 27.76 39.49 -18.32
N LEU A 427 28.20 38.94 -19.46
CA LEU A 427 27.90 39.49 -20.77
C LEU A 427 26.40 39.43 -21.08
N ARG A 428 25.72 38.34 -20.70
CA ARG A 428 24.27 38.19 -20.83
C ARG A 428 23.53 39.25 -20.03
N GLN A 429 23.89 39.45 -18.77
CA GLN A 429 23.29 40.46 -17.90
C GLN A 429 23.53 41.88 -18.42
N ALA A 430 24.75 42.18 -18.89
CA ALA A 430 25.07 43.49 -19.47
C ALA A 430 24.25 43.80 -20.73
N LYS A 431 24.00 42.79 -21.59
CA LYS A 431 23.13 42.92 -22.76
C LYS A 431 21.69 43.23 -22.36
N LEU A 432 21.13 42.47 -21.41
CA LEU A 432 19.77 42.70 -20.91
C LEU A 432 19.60 44.10 -20.31
N ALA A 433 20.56 44.55 -19.49
CA ALA A 433 20.54 45.88 -18.91
C ALA A 433 20.60 46.99 -19.98
N LYS A 434 21.41 46.81 -21.03
CA LYS A 434 21.49 47.77 -22.14
C LYS A 434 20.19 47.81 -22.96
N GLU A 435 19.59 46.66 -23.24
CA GLU A 435 18.30 46.58 -23.94
C GLU A 435 17.18 47.22 -23.13
N GLU A 436 17.18 47.04 -21.81
CA GLU A 436 16.23 47.73 -20.93
C GLU A 436 16.44 49.25 -20.91
N GLN A 437 17.69 49.72 -20.82
CA GLN A 437 17.99 51.15 -20.92
C GLN A 437 17.52 51.75 -22.25
N LEU A 438 17.72 51.04 -23.36
CA LEU A 438 17.25 51.47 -24.68
C LEU A 438 15.71 51.55 -24.72
N ARG A 439 15.00 50.53 -24.21
CA ARG A 439 13.54 50.54 -24.13
C ARG A 439 13.01 51.69 -23.28
N GLN A 440 13.62 51.94 -22.12
CA GLN A 440 13.24 53.07 -21.26
C GLN A 440 13.48 54.42 -21.96
N ALA A 441 14.60 54.57 -22.66
CA ALA A 441 14.91 55.78 -23.42
C ALA A 441 13.96 56.00 -24.62
N GLU A 442 13.56 54.94 -25.31
CA GLU A 442 12.55 54.99 -26.39
C GLU A 442 11.17 55.37 -25.84
N PHE A 443 10.77 54.76 -24.72
CA PHE A 443 9.52 55.08 -24.05
C PHE A 443 9.45 56.55 -23.61
N ALA A 444 10.53 57.07 -23.01
CA ALA A 444 10.62 58.47 -22.60
C ALA A 444 10.59 59.46 -23.79
N LYS A 445 11.07 59.04 -24.97
CA LYS A 445 10.94 59.84 -26.20
C LYS A 445 9.52 59.83 -26.76
N GLU A 446 8.84 58.68 -26.70
CA GLU A 446 7.46 58.58 -27.18
C GLU A 446 6.48 59.32 -26.26
N TYR A 447 6.74 59.28 -24.95
CA TYR A 447 5.91 59.91 -23.90
C TYR A 447 6.73 60.89 -23.05
N PRO A 448 7.03 62.08 -23.56
CA PRO A 448 7.84 63.07 -22.86
C PRO A 448 7.15 63.68 -21.63
N TYR A 449 5.83 63.52 -21.48
CA TYR A 449 5.07 64.08 -20.37
C TYR A 449 4.27 63.01 -19.63
N THR A 450 4.04 63.24 -18.34
CA THR A 450 3.12 62.43 -17.53
C THR A 450 2.07 63.34 -16.91
N ALA A 451 0.79 63.02 -17.12
CA ALA A 451 -0.32 63.61 -16.39
C ALA A 451 -0.67 62.74 -15.17
N THR A 452 -0.78 63.36 -14.01
CA THR A 452 -1.28 62.73 -12.79
C THR A 452 -2.59 63.42 -12.41
N LEU A 453 -3.69 62.68 -12.48
CA LEU A 453 -5.00 63.13 -11.99
C LEU A 453 -5.22 62.62 -10.56
N THR A 454 -5.52 63.53 -9.63
CA THR A 454 -5.83 63.20 -8.24
C THR A 454 -7.27 63.58 -7.90
N CYS A 455 -7.85 62.87 -6.95
CA CYS A 455 -9.20 63.11 -6.48
C CYS A 455 -9.24 62.87 -4.96
N GLY A 456 -9.45 63.92 -4.19
CA GLY A 456 -9.34 63.86 -2.73
C GLY A 456 -9.89 65.08 -2.02
N MET A 457 -9.74 65.13 -0.70
CA MET A 457 -10.26 66.20 0.16
C MET A 457 -9.47 67.53 0.03
N GLY A 458 -8.32 67.51 -0.65
CA GLY A 458 -7.46 68.67 -0.89
C GLY A 458 -6.70 68.56 -2.22
N GLY A 459 -6.26 69.70 -2.78
CA GLY A 459 -5.68 69.84 -4.13
C GLY A 459 -4.31 69.19 -4.35
N GLY A 460 -4.24 67.87 -4.18
CA GLY A 460 -3.05 67.03 -4.25
C GLY A 460 -3.22 65.66 -3.59
N ASP A 461 -4.29 65.45 -2.82
CA ASP A 461 -4.63 64.16 -2.24
C ASP A 461 -5.34 63.27 -3.26
N HIS A 462 -5.06 61.97 -3.22
CA HIS A 462 -5.72 60.98 -4.06
C HIS A 462 -6.29 59.84 -3.19
N ILE A 463 -7.60 59.66 -3.29
CA ILE A 463 -8.34 58.57 -2.63
C ILE A 463 -8.69 57.52 -3.69
N ASN A 464 -9.40 57.95 -4.73
CA ASN A 464 -9.85 57.13 -5.84
C ASN A 464 -10.31 58.06 -6.97
N ILE A 465 -9.84 57.85 -8.20
CA ILE A 465 -10.13 58.75 -9.31
C ILE A 465 -11.62 58.81 -9.65
N PHE A 466 -12.33 57.69 -9.56
CA PHE A 466 -13.75 57.57 -9.86
C PHE A 466 -14.60 58.48 -8.96
N GLY A 467 -14.13 58.79 -7.75
CA GLY A 467 -14.83 59.64 -6.78
C GLY A 467 -15.13 61.05 -7.30
N CYS A 468 -14.31 61.58 -8.22
CA CYS A 468 -14.49 62.93 -8.78
C CYS A 468 -15.26 62.93 -10.10
N PHE A 469 -15.60 61.77 -10.66
CA PHE A 469 -16.33 61.67 -11.92
C PHE A 469 -17.72 61.03 -11.76
N ALA A 470 -17.95 60.30 -10.67
CA ALA A 470 -19.26 59.77 -10.30
C ALA A 470 -20.12 60.86 -9.63
N GLY A 471 -21.35 61.05 -10.09
CA GLY A 471 -22.29 62.00 -9.48
C GLY A 471 -22.73 61.55 -8.08
N SER A 472 -22.77 62.47 -7.11
CA SER A 472 -23.24 62.19 -5.75
C SER A 472 -24.75 62.48 -5.57
N GLY A 473 -25.50 61.51 -5.03
CA GLY A 473 -26.92 61.65 -4.67
C GLY A 473 -27.91 61.40 -5.82
N SER A 474 -29.22 61.46 -5.53
CA SER A 474 -30.31 61.14 -6.50
C SER A 474 -30.43 62.09 -7.70
N TYR A 475 -29.65 63.17 -7.72
CA TYR A 475 -29.64 64.20 -8.76
C TYR A 475 -28.22 64.54 -9.27
N GLY A 476 -27.20 63.80 -8.85
CA GLY A 476 -25.82 64.02 -9.31
C GLY A 476 -25.62 63.47 -10.72
N ALA A 477 -25.00 64.27 -11.60
CA ALA A 477 -24.65 63.83 -12.94
C ALA A 477 -23.19 63.33 -12.97
N ASP A 478 -22.97 62.18 -13.60
CA ASP A 478 -21.63 61.71 -13.94
C ASP A 478 -20.97 62.67 -14.94
N THR A 479 -19.64 62.77 -14.87
CA THR A 479 -18.81 63.58 -15.77
C THR A 479 -17.77 62.71 -16.47
N GLU A 480 -17.10 63.27 -17.49
CA GLU A 480 -16.16 62.53 -18.33
C GLU A 480 -14.72 63.06 -18.26
N LEU A 481 -13.79 62.15 -18.50
CA LEU A 481 -12.40 62.46 -18.82
C LEU A 481 -12.21 62.27 -20.34
N GLU A 482 -11.83 63.31 -21.04
CA GLU A 482 -11.46 63.23 -22.46
C GLU A 482 -9.98 63.47 -22.63
N ILE A 483 -9.32 62.60 -23.39
CA ILE A 483 -7.90 62.69 -23.67
C ILE A 483 -7.71 62.57 -25.17
N THR A 484 -7.10 63.59 -25.76
CA THR A 484 -6.47 63.49 -27.08
C THR A 484 -4.98 63.33 -26.83
N ASN A 485 -4.39 62.21 -27.21
CA ASN A 485 -2.97 61.93 -27.03
C ASN A 485 -2.32 61.67 -28.40
N GLY A 486 -1.65 62.66 -28.96
CA GLY A 486 -1.32 62.74 -30.38
C GLY A 486 -2.58 62.80 -31.24
N GLN A 487 -2.76 61.82 -32.14
CA GLN A 487 -3.95 61.71 -33.00
C GLN A 487 -5.10 60.92 -32.36
N ASN A 488 -4.87 60.29 -31.21
CA ASN A 488 -5.84 59.38 -30.60
C ASN A 488 -6.71 60.13 -29.60
N TYR A 489 -7.98 60.31 -29.95
CA TYR A 489 -9.00 60.81 -29.03
C TYR A 489 -9.72 59.65 -28.34
N GLN A 490 -9.88 59.72 -27.03
CA GLN A 490 -10.72 58.81 -26.26
C GLN A 490 -11.45 59.56 -25.15
N MET A 491 -12.74 59.26 -25.01
CA MET A 491 -13.56 59.68 -23.87
C MET A 491 -13.73 58.50 -22.92
N TYR A 492 -13.46 58.76 -21.64
CA TYR A 492 -13.60 57.82 -20.54
C TYR A 492 -14.74 58.26 -19.63
N LYS A 493 -15.74 57.40 -19.55
CA LYS A 493 -16.86 57.47 -18.61
C LYS A 493 -16.43 56.82 -17.29
N VAL A 494 -17.19 57.05 -16.23
CA VAL A 494 -16.89 56.53 -14.89
C VAL A 494 -16.50 55.05 -14.91
N TYR A 495 -17.25 54.19 -15.58
CA TYR A 495 -16.98 52.74 -15.60
C TYR A 495 -15.71 52.30 -16.34
N ASN A 496 -15.08 53.16 -17.16
CA ASN A 496 -13.84 52.84 -17.88
C ASN A 496 -12.71 53.85 -17.64
N LEU A 497 -12.81 54.71 -16.63
CA LEU A 497 -11.75 55.67 -16.25
C LEU A 497 -10.39 55.02 -16.02
N GLY A 498 -10.36 53.84 -15.40
CA GLY A 498 -9.12 53.10 -15.16
C GLY A 498 -8.39 52.66 -16.44
N GLN A 499 -9.00 52.79 -17.62
CA GLN A 499 -8.35 52.51 -18.90
C GLN A 499 -7.54 53.70 -19.43
N ALA A 500 -7.74 54.90 -18.88
CA ALA A 500 -7.04 56.11 -19.32
C ALA A 500 -5.55 56.11 -18.94
N GLY A 501 -5.18 55.37 -17.90
CA GLY A 501 -3.83 55.34 -17.35
C GLY A 501 -3.71 54.25 -16.30
N LYS A 502 -2.67 54.35 -15.45
CA LYS A 502 -2.48 53.43 -14.33
C LYS A 502 -2.63 54.18 -13.02
N GLU A 503 -3.52 53.70 -12.16
CA GLU A 503 -3.81 54.33 -10.87
C GLU A 503 -2.81 53.86 -9.81
N TYR A 504 -2.20 54.83 -9.15
CA TYR A 504 -1.28 54.65 -8.03
C TYR A 504 -1.77 55.47 -6.83
N ARG A 505 -1.13 55.32 -5.67
CA ARG A 505 -1.42 56.16 -4.49
C ARG A 505 -1.25 57.67 -4.75
N THR A 506 -0.45 58.02 -5.75
CA THR A 506 -0.16 59.40 -6.18
C THR A 506 -1.22 59.97 -7.12
N GLY A 507 -2.11 59.13 -7.68
CA GLY A 507 -3.08 59.53 -8.69
C GLY A 507 -3.18 58.54 -9.85
N LEU A 508 -4.08 58.84 -10.78
CA LEU A 508 -4.15 58.20 -12.09
C LEU A 508 -3.08 58.79 -13.01
N GLU A 509 -2.05 58.02 -13.33
CA GLU A 509 -0.92 58.42 -14.17
C GLU A 509 -1.15 58.03 -15.63
N ILE A 510 -1.04 59.01 -16.51
CA ILE A 510 -1.30 58.92 -17.94
C ILE A 510 -0.05 59.38 -18.68
N ASN A 511 0.52 58.49 -19.51
CA ASN A 511 1.67 58.82 -20.35
C ASN A 511 1.21 59.64 -21.56
N LEU A 512 1.81 60.80 -21.77
CA LEU A 512 1.40 61.78 -22.79
C LEU A 512 2.50 61.97 -23.84
N LYS A 513 2.09 61.98 -25.10
CA LYS A 513 2.91 62.31 -26.27
C LYS A 513 3.20 63.81 -26.30
N GLU A 514 4.07 64.26 -27.22
CA GLU A 514 4.41 65.67 -27.37
C GLU A 514 3.19 66.59 -27.52
N SER A 515 2.21 66.17 -28.33
CA SER A 515 0.93 66.87 -28.45
C SER A 515 -0.15 66.11 -27.70
N PHE A 516 -0.86 66.79 -26.82
CA PHE A 516 -1.97 66.23 -26.09
C PHE A 516 -3.01 67.29 -25.74
N LYS A 517 -4.20 66.83 -25.40
CA LYS A 517 -5.26 67.64 -24.80
C LYS A 517 -5.99 66.80 -23.76
N ILE A 518 -6.15 67.33 -22.56
CA ILE A 518 -6.91 66.71 -21.48
C ILE A 518 -8.04 67.64 -21.11
N PHE A 519 -9.25 67.09 -21.07
CA PHE A 519 -10.42 67.72 -20.49
C PHE A 519 -10.95 66.82 -19.39
N ALA A 520 -11.11 67.38 -18.19
CA ALA A 520 -11.62 66.64 -17.05
C ALA A 520 -12.56 67.55 -16.26
N GLN A 521 -13.76 67.06 -15.96
CA GLN A 521 -14.73 67.79 -15.17
C GLN A 521 -14.98 67.06 -13.86
N ASN A 522 -15.08 67.81 -12.76
CA ASN A 522 -15.38 67.23 -11.46
C ASN A 522 -16.90 67.16 -11.25
N SER A 523 -17.46 66.02 -10.84
CA SER A 523 -18.87 65.86 -10.43
C SER A 523 -19.08 65.93 -8.91
N ALA A 524 -18.01 65.81 -8.12
CA ALA A 524 -18.10 65.63 -6.68
C ALA A 524 -18.26 66.95 -5.92
N GLU A 525 -19.21 66.98 -4.98
CA GLU A 525 -19.47 68.14 -4.12
C GLU A 525 -18.33 68.39 -3.11
N TYR A 526 -17.77 67.32 -2.54
CA TYR A 526 -16.82 67.40 -1.42
C TYR A 526 -15.38 67.02 -1.78
N LEU A 527 -15.12 66.60 -3.03
CA LEU A 527 -13.78 66.23 -3.49
C LEU A 527 -13.28 67.24 -4.51
N VAL A 528 -11.96 67.43 -4.53
CA VAL A 528 -11.26 68.29 -5.50
C VAL A 528 -10.56 67.38 -6.50
N LEU A 529 -10.86 67.60 -7.78
CA LEU A 529 -10.13 66.99 -8.89
C LEU A 529 -8.92 67.88 -9.18
N SER A 530 -7.72 67.31 -9.21
CA SER A 530 -6.50 68.04 -9.58
C SER A 530 -5.78 67.33 -10.72
N LEU A 531 -5.16 68.12 -11.61
CA LEU A 531 -4.30 67.62 -12.67
C LEU A 531 -2.92 68.22 -12.49
N LYS A 532 -1.89 67.39 -12.54
CA LYS A 532 -0.49 67.79 -12.60
C LYS A 532 0.14 67.21 -13.86
N ILE A 533 0.84 68.03 -14.63
CA ILE A 533 1.62 67.56 -15.78
C ILE A 533 3.09 67.83 -15.50
N ILE A 534 3.90 66.79 -15.63
CA ILE A 534 5.35 66.87 -15.48
C ILE A 534 6.05 66.58 -16.80
N ASP A 535 7.20 67.24 -16.98
CA ASP A 535 8.19 66.89 -17.99
C ASP A 535 9.02 65.71 -17.48
N ASN A 536 9.00 64.59 -18.21
CA ASN A 536 9.67 63.36 -17.78
C ASN A 536 11.20 63.48 -17.86
N ALA A 537 11.75 64.40 -18.68
CA ALA A 537 13.19 64.58 -18.83
C ALA A 537 13.80 65.43 -17.70
N THR A 538 13.06 66.43 -17.20
CA THR A 538 13.54 67.39 -16.21
C THR A 538 12.90 67.22 -14.83
N GLY A 539 11.79 66.48 -14.74
CA GLY A 539 10.95 66.38 -13.53
C GLY A 539 10.19 67.67 -13.20
N ALA A 540 10.27 68.68 -14.06
CA ALA A 540 9.63 69.96 -13.83
C ALA A 540 8.11 69.84 -13.94
N THR A 541 7.38 70.48 -13.03
CA THR A 541 5.93 70.60 -13.15
C THR A 541 5.61 71.70 -14.15
N LEU A 542 5.02 71.32 -15.28
CA LEU A 542 4.69 72.23 -16.38
C LEU A 542 3.31 72.85 -16.20
N TYR A 543 2.38 72.10 -15.62
CA TYR A 543 1.02 72.53 -15.37
C TYR A 543 0.48 71.89 -14.11
N GLN A 544 -0.29 72.66 -13.34
CA GLN A 544 -1.05 72.17 -12.21
C GLN A 544 -2.33 73.00 -12.07
N ASP A 545 -3.46 72.32 -11.98
CA ASP A 545 -4.77 72.97 -11.81
C ASP A 545 -5.70 72.09 -10.96
N SER A 546 -6.77 72.67 -10.44
CA SER A 546 -7.72 72.00 -9.59
C SER A 546 -9.14 72.54 -9.77
N ALA A 547 -10.12 71.64 -9.76
CA ALA A 547 -11.52 71.94 -9.96
C ALA A 547 -12.36 71.44 -8.78
N ALA A 548 -13.17 72.34 -8.20
CA ALA A 548 -14.29 71.98 -7.35
C ALA A 548 -15.48 71.46 -8.19
N GLN A 549 -16.61 71.13 -7.56
CA GLN A 549 -17.78 70.58 -8.24
C GLN A 549 -18.16 71.36 -9.51
N TYR A 550 -18.35 70.64 -10.61
CA TYR A 550 -18.62 71.09 -11.97
C TYR A 550 -17.55 71.98 -12.61
N GLY A 551 -16.45 72.25 -11.89
CA GLY A 551 -15.25 72.86 -12.44
C GLY A 551 -14.60 71.97 -13.49
N VAL A 552 -13.99 72.61 -14.48
CA VAL A 552 -13.37 71.96 -15.63
C VAL A 552 -11.89 72.27 -15.64
N ILE A 553 -11.07 71.23 -15.75
CA ILE A 553 -9.66 71.32 -16.09
C ILE A 553 -9.54 71.05 -17.59
N ASN A 554 -8.93 71.99 -18.33
CA ASN A 554 -8.71 71.83 -19.76
C ASN A 554 -7.31 72.34 -20.10
N VAL A 555 -6.45 71.44 -20.56
CA VAL A 555 -5.06 71.73 -20.91
C VAL A 555 -4.72 71.09 -22.24
N SER A 556 -3.91 71.78 -23.03
CA SER A 556 -3.35 71.25 -24.27
C SER A 556 -1.92 71.70 -24.45
N ASN A 557 -1.12 70.86 -25.12
CA ASN A 557 0.23 71.17 -25.57
C ASN A 557 0.34 71.03 -27.08
#